data_AF-A0A960PTG1-F1
#
_entry.id   AF-A0A960PTG1-F1
#
_cell.length_a   1.000
_cell.length_b   1.000
_cell.length_c   1.000
_cell.angle_alpha   90.00
_cell.angle_beta   90.00
_cell.angle_gamma   90.00
#
_symmetry.space_group_name_H-M   'P 1'
#
loop_
_entity.id
_entity.type
_entity.pdbx_description
1 polymer ?
#
loop_
_entity_poly.entity_id
_entity_poly.type
_entity_poly.pdbx_seq_one_letter_code
_entity_poly.pdbx_strand_id
1 'polypeptide(L)'
;DITDARITYLCHEMGEETRHQRMFQRVVRELGPQARNPLAQSWLLNRADRLVSGWLIRHRAAFYVMVLAGEEIPDLLQKLASEHPDTDPFLADVNRYHRQEEARHLSFARAMLPELWAKAGRIERAVVRHLLPVGIRQMFEFMVHPGVYEVVGLDGWGTWKAVNATPERQAIRHEATRPVLEALQAAGVVSKRRPPTAWRRLVGDLT
;
A
#
# COMPACT_ATOMS: atom_id res chain seq x y z
N ASP A 1 -29.34 0.44 2.14
CA ASP A 1 -30.05 -0.83 2.35
C ASP A 1 -29.05 -1.85 2.85
N ILE A 2 -29.34 -2.56 3.94
CA ILE A 2 -28.41 -3.53 4.55
C ILE A 2 -28.31 -4.84 3.76
N THR A 3 -29.24 -5.08 2.83
CA THR A 3 -29.23 -6.24 1.93
C THR A 3 -28.50 -5.99 0.60
N ASP A 4 -27.82 -4.84 0.46
CA ASP A 4 -27.00 -4.54 -0.71
C ASP A 4 -25.84 -5.55 -0.81
N ALA A 5 -25.65 -6.16 -1.99
CA ALA A 5 -24.61 -7.15 -2.23
C ALA A 5 -23.19 -6.63 -1.90
N ARG A 6 -22.97 -5.31 -1.98
CA ARG A 6 -21.69 -4.67 -1.61
C ARG A 6 -21.42 -4.76 -0.10
N ILE A 7 -22.47 -4.72 0.73
CA ILE A 7 -22.32 -4.88 2.18
C ILE A 7 -21.95 -6.33 2.49
N THR A 8 -22.61 -7.30 1.86
CA THR A 8 -22.24 -8.72 1.99
C THR A 8 -20.79 -8.96 1.57
N TYR A 9 -20.36 -8.37 0.45
CA TYR A 9 -18.97 -8.45 0.01
C TYR A 9 -18.00 -7.84 1.02
N LEU A 10 -18.30 -6.65 1.56
CA LEU A 10 -17.46 -6.04 2.61
C LEU A 10 -17.35 -6.90 3.87
N CYS A 11 -18.43 -7.58 4.27
CA CYS A 11 -18.37 -8.54 5.39
C CYS A 11 -17.51 -9.76 5.05
N HIS A 12 -17.54 -10.22 3.81
CA HIS A 12 -16.66 -11.30 3.34
C HIS A 12 -15.18 -10.88 3.36
N GLU A 13 -14.89 -9.68 2.84
CA GLU A 13 -13.55 -9.06 2.84
C GLU A 13 -13.00 -8.93 4.27
N MET A 14 -13.80 -8.45 5.22
CA MET A 14 -13.41 -8.44 6.65
C MET A 14 -13.08 -9.85 7.19
N GLY A 15 -13.77 -10.88 6.71
CA GLY A 15 -13.48 -12.28 7.05
C GLY A 15 -12.18 -12.79 6.45
N GLU A 16 -11.79 -12.34 5.26
CA GLU A 16 -10.50 -12.61 4.62
C GLU A 16 -9.37 -11.91 5.40
N GLU A 17 -9.51 -10.61 5.66
CA GLU A 17 -8.51 -9.81 6.35
C GLU A 17 -8.17 -10.34 7.75
N THR A 18 -9.17 -10.81 8.50
CA THR A 18 -8.93 -11.43 9.81
C THR A 18 -8.27 -12.81 9.72
N ARG A 19 -8.36 -13.52 8.58
CA ARG A 19 -7.54 -14.72 8.31
C ARG A 19 -6.11 -14.34 7.95
N HIS A 20 -5.93 -13.37 7.07
CA HIS A 20 -4.62 -12.84 6.68
C HIS A 20 -3.82 -12.40 7.90
N GLN A 21 -4.43 -11.63 8.80
CA GLN A 21 -3.80 -11.20 10.06
C GLN A 21 -3.31 -12.38 10.90
N ARG A 22 -4.10 -13.45 11.07
CA ARG A 22 -3.69 -14.64 11.84
C ARG A 22 -2.55 -15.39 11.16
N MET A 23 -2.58 -15.48 9.83
CA MET A 23 -1.50 -16.08 9.05
C MET A 23 -0.18 -15.31 9.25
N PHE A 24 -0.19 -13.98 9.10
CA PHE A 24 1.02 -13.17 9.31
C PHE A 24 1.49 -13.15 10.76
N GLN A 25 0.59 -13.17 11.74
CA GLN A 25 0.97 -13.33 13.15
C GLN A 25 1.75 -14.62 13.40
N ARG A 26 1.34 -15.72 12.77
CA ARG A 26 2.08 -16.98 12.84
C ARG A 26 3.48 -16.84 12.24
N VAL A 27 3.59 -16.26 11.04
CA VAL A 27 4.89 -15.99 10.39
C VAL A 27 5.79 -15.16 11.30
N VAL A 28 5.29 -14.04 11.84
CA VAL A 28 6.06 -13.16 12.74
C VAL A 28 6.50 -13.87 14.02
N ARG A 29 5.70 -14.80 14.54
CA ARG A 29 6.05 -15.61 15.72
C ARG A 29 7.14 -16.64 15.42
N GLU A 30 7.14 -17.20 14.21
CA GLU A 30 8.14 -18.17 13.77
C GLU A 30 9.46 -17.48 13.36
N LEU A 31 9.39 -16.22 12.90
CA LEU A 31 10.55 -15.38 12.63
C LEU A 31 11.21 -14.92 13.94
N GLY A 32 12.48 -15.32 14.14
CA GLY A 32 13.28 -14.91 15.30
C GLY A 32 13.59 -13.40 15.38
N PRO A 33 14.04 -12.75 14.29
CA PRO A 33 14.42 -11.33 14.34
C PRO A 33 13.23 -10.40 14.60
N GLN A 34 13.37 -9.50 15.57
CA GLN A 34 12.36 -8.51 15.92
C GLN A 34 12.89 -7.11 15.66
N ALA A 35 12.40 -6.47 14.60
CA ALA A 35 12.77 -5.10 14.27
C ALA A 35 11.84 -4.11 14.98
N ARG A 36 12.42 -3.09 15.60
CA ARG A 36 11.65 -2.00 16.21
C ARG A 36 11.56 -0.83 15.25
N ASN A 37 10.34 -0.39 14.92
CA ASN A 37 10.17 0.82 14.13
C ASN A 37 10.62 2.04 14.98
N PRO A 38 11.67 2.79 14.56
CA PRO A 38 12.19 3.93 15.33
C PRO A 38 11.16 5.07 15.48
N LEU A 39 10.14 5.11 14.62
CA LEU A 39 9.09 6.12 14.65
C LEU A 39 7.95 5.79 15.62
N ALA A 40 7.84 4.54 16.08
CA ALA A 40 6.69 4.06 16.86
C ALA A 40 6.48 4.80 18.20
N GLN A 41 7.55 5.34 18.78
CA GLN A 41 7.48 6.08 20.05
C GLN A 41 7.25 7.59 19.87
N SER A 42 7.22 8.10 18.65
CA SER A 42 7.04 9.53 18.41
C SER A 42 5.59 9.94 18.64
N TRP A 43 5.34 10.67 19.73
CA TRP A 43 4.00 11.17 20.06
C TRP A 43 3.41 12.04 18.94
N LEU A 44 4.24 12.89 18.32
CA LEU A 44 3.84 13.77 17.22
C LEU A 44 3.41 12.96 15.99
N LEU A 45 4.21 11.96 15.59
CA LEU A 45 3.88 11.12 14.43
C LEU A 45 2.64 10.27 14.71
N ASN A 46 2.52 9.70 15.91
CA ASN A 46 1.33 8.95 16.33
C ASN A 46 0.07 9.84 16.40
N ARG A 47 0.22 11.14 16.67
CA ARG A 47 -0.90 12.09 16.60
C ARG A 47 -1.27 12.41 15.15
N ALA A 48 -0.27 12.66 14.30
CA ALA A 48 -0.47 12.93 12.89
C ALA A 48 -1.12 11.73 12.19
N ASP A 49 -0.63 10.52 12.44
CA ASP A 49 -1.19 9.27 11.91
C ASP A 49 -2.67 9.10 12.27
N ARG A 50 -3.05 9.30 13.54
CA ARG A 50 -4.47 9.24 13.96
C ARG A 50 -5.35 10.28 13.26
N LEU A 51 -4.83 11.49 13.03
CA LEU A 51 -5.55 12.53 12.31
C LEU A 51 -5.73 12.18 10.83
N VAL A 52 -4.66 11.70 10.18
CA VAL A 52 -4.68 11.27 8.78
C VAL A 52 -5.61 10.09 8.60
N SER A 53 -5.48 9.04 9.42
CA SER A 53 -6.33 7.85 9.40
C SER A 53 -7.80 8.20 9.65
N GLY A 54 -8.06 9.05 10.64
CA GLY A 54 -9.42 9.55 10.90
C GLY A 54 -9.99 10.39 9.75
N TRP A 55 -9.15 11.14 9.04
CA TRP A 55 -9.57 11.86 7.84
C TRP A 55 -9.86 10.91 6.69
N LEU A 56 -8.97 9.95 6.40
CA LEU A 56 -9.13 8.96 5.34
C LEU A 56 -10.44 8.17 5.49
N ILE A 57 -10.75 7.65 6.67
CA ILE A 57 -11.98 6.87 6.93
C ILE A 57 -13.25 7.67 6.61
N ARG A 58 -13.21 9.00 6.75
CA ARG A 58 -14.35 9.90 6.43
C ARG A 58 -14.39 10.32 4.96
N HIS A 59 -13.31 10.13 4.21
CA HIS A 59 -13.14 10.55 2.82
C HIS A 59 -12.93 9.33 1.93
N ARG A 60 -14.05 8.74 1.51
CA ARG A 60 -14.11 7.40 0.92
C ARG A 60 -13.30 7.25 -0.36
N ALA A 61 -13.25 8.28 -1.22
CA ALA A 61 -12.44 8.18 -2.44
C ALA A 61 -10.96 8.15 -2.07
N ALA A 62 -10.51 9.02 -1.17
CA ALA A 62 -9.13 9.01 -0.69
C ALA A 62 -8.77 7.70 0.02
N PHE A 63 -9.68 7.16 0.83
CA PHE A 63 -9.52 5.85 1.47
C PHE A 63 -9.33 4.73 0.44
N TYR A 64 -10.17 4.66 -0.60
CA TYR A 64 -10.06 3.63 -1.63
C TYR A 64 -8.79 3.75 -2.48
N VAL A 65 -8.27 4.97 -2.68
CA VAL A 65 -6.93 5.13 -3.29
C VAL A 65 -5.83 4.53 -2.40
N MET A 66 -5.95 4.69 -1.07
CA MET A 66 -5.00 4.09 -0.13
C MET A 66 -5.17 2.57 -0.04
N VAL A 67 -6.39 2.03 -0.14
CA VAL A 67 -6.64 0.58 -0.26
C VAL A 67 -5.97 0.04 -1.52
N LEU A 68 -6.19 0.67 -2.69
CA LEU A 68 -5.51 0.26 -3.92
C LEU A 68 -3.99 0.27 -3.77
N ALA A 69 -3.41 1.32 -3.20
CA ALA A 69 -1.97 1.32 -2.93
C ALA A 69 -1.54 0.25 -1.92
N GLY A 70 -2.38 -0.01 -0.92
CA GLY A 70 -2.20 -1.03 0.11
C GLY A 70 -2.23 -2.44 -0.44
N GLU A 71 -2.92 -2.70 -1.56
CA GLU A 71 -2.97 -4.02 -2.19
C GLU A 71 -2.01 -4.18 -3.38
N GLU A 72 -1.91 -3.19 -4.28
CA GLU A 72 -1.08 -3.30 -5.49
C GLU A 72 0.41 -3.37 -5.14
N ILE A 73 0.85 -2.65 -4.09
CA ILE A 73 2.25 -2.64 -3.71
C ILE A 73 2.66 -3.99 -3.10
N PRO A 74 1.96 -4.52 -2.08
CA PRO A 74 2.21 -5.87 -1.60
C PRO A 74 2.04 -6.93 -2.68
N ASP A 75 1.09 -6.81 -3.62
CA ASP A 75 0.94 -7.80 -4.70
C ASP A 75 2.26 -8.01 -5.46
N LEU A 76 2.91 -6.93 -5.89
CA LEU A 76 4.21 -7.05 -6.56
C LEU A 76 5.30 -7.60 -5.62
N LEU A 77 5.39 -7.08 -4.40
CA LEU A 77 6.45 -7.51 -3.47
C LEU A 77 6.31 -9.00 -3.09
N GLN A 78 5.08 -9.45 -2.88
CA GLN A 78 4.75 -10.84 -2.59
C GLN A 78 4.95 -11.72 -3.83
N LYS A 79 4.70 -11.21 -5.05
CA LYS A 79 5.06 -11.89 -6.29
C LYS A 79 6.54 -12.20 -6.33
N LEU A 80 7.36 -11.15 -6.24
CA LEU A 80 8.81 -11.23 -6.31
C LEU A 80 9.35 -12.15 -5.22
N ALA A 81 8.84 -12.02 -3.99
CA ALA A 81 9.21 -12.92 -2.90
C ALA A 81 8.83 -14.38 -3.19
N SER A 82 7.61 -14.65 -3.70
CA SER A 82 7.15 -16.02 -3.93
C SER A 82 7.82 -16.74 -5.11
N GLU A 83 8.34 -15.98 -6.08
CA GLU A 83 8.99 -16.48 -7.29
C GLU A 83 10.52 -16.58 -7.15
N HIS A 84 11.10 -15.95 -6.12
CA HIS A 84 12.55 -16.00 -5.89
C HIS A 84 13.01 -17.39 -5.44
N PRO A 85 14.05 -17.98 -6.06
CA PRO A 85 14.46 -19.37 -5.80
C PRO A 85 14.93 -19.62 -4.37
N ASP A 86 15.48 -18.59 -3.71
CA ASP A 86 15.99 -18.69 -2.32
C ASP A 86 14.92 -18.39 -1.25
N THR A 87 13.68 -18.11 -1.64
CA THR A 87 12.61 -17.92 -0.65
C THR A 87 12.19 -19.25 -0.05
N ASP A 88 12.09 -19.29 1.28
CA ASP A 88 11.58 -20.47 1.99
C ASP A 88 10.21 -20.91 1.42
N PRO A 89 9.99 -22.22 1.14
CA PRO A 89 8.77 -22.71 0.52
C PRO A 89 7.49 -22.30 1.26
N PHE A 90 7.50 -22.26 2.59
CA PHE A 90 6.34 -21.85 3.39
C PHE A 90 6.04 -20.37 3.21
N LEU A 91 7.06 -19.51 3.19
CA LEU A 91 6.87 -18.08 2.90
C LEU A 91 6.39 -17.84 1.47
N ALA A 92 6.89 -18.62 0.51
CA ALA A 92 6.43 -18.55 -0.87
C ALA A 92 4.94 -18.94 -1.00
N ASP A 93 4.49 -19.98 -0.29
CA ASP A 93 3.09 -20.39 -0.23
C ASP A 93 2.19 -19.36 0.45
N VAL A 94 2.63 -18.79 1.57
CA VAL A 94 1.92 -17.70 2.27
C VAL A 94 1.69 -16.51 1.33
N ASN A 95 2.73 -16.09 0.60
CA ASN A 95 2.64 -15.00 -0.37
C ASN A 95 1.72 -15.33 -1.55
N ARG A 96 1.79 -16.55 -2.11
CA ARG A 96 0.88 -16.98 -3.18
C ARG A 96 -0.58 -17.00 -2.72
N TYR A 97 -0.83 -17.56 -1.53
CA TYR A 97 -2.16 -17.66 -0.94
C TYR A 97 -2.77 -16.27 -0.71
N HIS A 98 -2.02 -15.36 -0.06
CA HIS A 98 -2.48 -14.00 0.20
C HIS A 98 -2.89 -13.29 -1.09
N ARG A 99 -2.01 -13.28 -2.09
CA ARG A 99 -2.27 -12.62 -3.39
C ARG A 99 -3.50 -13.18 -4.11
N GLN A 100 -3.77 -14.47 -3.97
CA GLN A 100 -4.97 -15.09 -4.57
C GLN A 100 -6.27 -14.58 -3.94
N GLU A 101 -6.28 -14.33 -2.63
CA GLU A 101 -7.44 -13.71 -1.96
C GLU A 101 -7.52 -12.20 -2.33
N GLU A 102 -6.40 -11.48 -2.30
CA GLU A 102 -6.33 -10.03 -2.55
C GLU A 102 -6.74 -9.60 -3.97
N ALA A 103 -6.64 -10.49 -4.95
CA ALA A 103 -7.10 -10.21 -6.31
C ALA A 103 -8.60 -9.79 -6.35
N ARG A 104 -9.42 -10.33 -5.42
CA ARG A 104 -10.82 -9.92 -5.26
C ARG A 104 -10.93 -8.51 -4.68
N HIS A 105 -10.15 -8.19 -3.67
CA HIS A 105 -10.18 -6.88 -2.97
C HIS A 105 -9.78 -5.77 -3.93
N LEU A 106 -8.73 -5.99 -4.71
CA LEU A 106 -8.35 -5.12 -5.82
C LEU A 106 -9.48 -4.90 -6.83
N SER A 107 -10.15 -5.99 -7.25
CA SER A 107 -11.25 -5.91 -8.20
C SER A 107 -12.43 -5.08 -7.67
N PHE A 108 -12.78 -5.29 -6.40
CA PHE A 108 -13.83 -4.51 -5.73
C PHE A 108 -13.45 -3.04 -5.55
N ALA A 109 -12.22 -2.76 -5.12
CA ALA A 109 -11.73 -1.40 -4.95
C ALA A 109 -11.74 -0.62 -6.28
N ARG A 110 -11.30 -1.24 -7.38
CA ARG A 110 -11.36 -0.66 -8.73
C ARG A 110 -12.80 -0.40 -9.19
N ALA A 111 -13.74 -1.29 -8.88
CA ALA A 111 -15.16 -1.13 -9.24
C ALA A 111 -15.85 0.00 -8.45
N MET A 112 -15.51 0.17 -7.17
CA MET A 112 -16.11 1.19 -6.31
C MET A 112 -15.55 2.59 -6.53
N LEU A 113 -14.27 2.69 -6.94
CA LEU A 113 -13.57 3.97 -7.03
C LEU A 113 -14.29 5.04 -7.89
N PRO A 114 -14.83 4.75 -9.10
CA PRO A 114 -15.55 5.76 -9.89
C PRO A 114 -16.78 6.33 -9.18
N GLU A 115 -17.57 5.48 -8.51
CA GLU A 115 -18.76 5.90 -7.76
C GLU A 115 -18.41 6.79 -6.57
N LEU A 116 -17.35 6.41 -5.85
CA LEU A 116 -16.84 7.17 -4.71
C LEU A 116 -16.25 8.51 -5.17
N TRP A 117 -15.51 8.49 -6.26
CA TRP A 117 -14.91 9.68 -6.85
C TRP A 117 -15.96 10.67 -7.34
N ALA A 118 -17.07 10.21 -7.93
CA ALA A 118 -18.17 11.09 -8.33
C ALA A 118 -18.70 11.93 -7.15
N LYS A 119 -18.72 11.35 -5.95
CA LYS A 119 -19.19 11.97 -4.71
C LYS A 119 -18.11 12.78 -3.97
N ALA A 120 -16.85 12.69 -4.40
CA ALA A 120 -15.72 13.32 -3.71
C ALA A 120 -15.80 14.85 -3.72
N GLY A 121 -15.56 15.46 -2.56
CA GLY A 121 -15.53 16.92 -2.40
C GLY A 121 -14.27 17.56 -3.00
N ARG A 122 -14.26 18.90 -3.14
CA ARG A 122 -13.10 19.62 -3.75
C ARG A 122 -11.79 19.39 -2.99
N ILE A 123 -11.83 19.39 -1.67
CA ILE A 123 -10.65 19.17 -0.80
C ILE A 123 -10.12 17.75 -1.00
N GLU A 124 -10.97 16.74 -0.86
CA GLU A 124 -10.61 15.33 -1.07
C GLU A 124 -9.98 15.11 -2.45
N ARG A 125 -10.58 15.70 -3.50
CA ARG A 125 -10.04 15.61 -4.86
C ARG A 125 -8.64 16.22 -4.98
N ALA A 126 -8.38 17.35 -4.30
CA ALA A 126 -7.05 17.97 -4.27
C ALA A 126 -6.04 17.09 -3.51
N VAL A 127 -6.44 16.53 -2.37
CA VAL A 127 -5.59 15.60 -1.59
C VAL A 127 -5.22 14.38 -2.43
N VAL A 128 -6.18 13.74 -3.08
CA VAL A 128 -5.95 12.57 -3.95
C VAL A 128 -4.99 12.87 -5.10
N ARG A 129 -5.13 14.05 -5.73
CA ARG A 129 -4.32 14.42 -6.90
C ARG A 129 -2.90 14.86 -6.55
N HIS A 130 -2.68 15.43 -5.36
CA HIS A 130 -1.43 16.13 -5.05
C HIS A 130 -0.70 15.62 -3.81
N LEU A 131 -1.41 15.14 -2.79
CA LEU A 131 -0.82 14.75 -1.50
C LEU A 131 -0.72 13.24 -1.32
N LEU A 132 -1.74 12.47 -1.73
CA LEU A 132 -1.69 11.00 -1.61
C LEU A 132 -0.48 10.36 -2.29
N PRO A 133 0.03 10.80 -3.45
CA PRO A 133 1.24 10.20 -4.03
C PRO A 133 2.46 10.27 -3.11
N VAL A 134 2.57 11.35 -2.33
CA VAL A 134 3.64 11.53 -1.35
C VAL A 134 3.44 10.54 -0.19
N GLY A 135 2.21 10.38 0.28
CA GLY A 135 1.87 9.39 1.31
C GLY A 135 2.13 7.95 0.85
N ILE A 136 1.75 7.60 -0.37
CA ILE A 136 1.98 6.27 -0.96
C ILE A 136 3.48 5.99 -1.14
N ARG A 137 4.24 6.99 -1.62
CA ARG A 137 5.70 6.90 -1.65
C ARG A 137 6.25 6.62 -0.26
N GLN A 138 5.78 7.35 0.75
CA GLN A 138 6.28 7.18 2.10
C GLN A 138 5.95 5.80 2.68
N MET A 139 4.74 5.32 2.43
CA MET A 139 4.30 3.97 2.77
C MET A 139 5.24 2.92 2.18
N PHE A 140 5.53 2.99 0.87
CA PHE A 140 6.47 2.09 0.20
C PHE A 140 7.87 2.13 0.82
N GLU A 141 8.43 3.33 1.04
CA GLU A 141 9.78 3.49 1.58
C GLU A 141 9.90 2.96 3.01
N PHE A 142 8.82 2.99 3.81
CA PHE A 142 8.79 2.48 5.19
C PHE A 142 8.34 1.02 5.34
N MET A 143 7.95 0.33 4.25
CA MET A 143 7.70 -1.12 4.32
C MET A 143 8.93 -1.89 4.84
N VAL A 144 10.13 -1.38 4.53
CA VAL A 144 11.38 -1.78 5.19
C VAL A 144 11.91 -0.55 5.94
N HIS A 145 11.55 -0.43 7.21
CA HIS A 145 11.90 0.72 8.05
C HIS A 145 13.36 0.66 8.56
N PRO A 146 13.95 1.78 9.02
CA PRO A 146 15.36 1.84 9.44
C PRO A 146 15.76 0.77 10.46
N GLY A 147 14.91 0.50 11.46
CA GLY A 147 15.17 -0.54 12.46
C GLY A 147 15.31 -1.97 11.91
N VAL A 148 14.89 -2.26 10.68
CA VAL A 148 15.16 -3.57 10.04
C VAL A 148 16.65 -3.71 9.70
N TYR A 149 17.29 -2.63 9.26
CA TYR A 149 18.73 -2.62 8.96
C TYR A 149 19.58 -2.73 10.23
N GLU A 150 19.12 -2.13 11.34
CA GLU A 150 19.78 -2.22 12.65
C GLU A 150 19.86 -3.67 13.16
N VAL A 151 18.82 -4.48 12.90
CA VAL A 151 18.77 -5.90 13.30
C VAL A 151 19.89 -6.73 12.65
N VAL A 152 20.37 -6.33 11.48
CA VAL A 152 21.47 -7.00 10.76
C VAL A 152 22.81 -6.26 10.92
N GLY A 153 22.91 -5.33 11.87
CA GLY A 153 24.15 -4.62 12.21
C GLY A 153 24.52 -3.46 11.28
N LEU A 154 23.59 -2.97 10.45
CA LEU A 154 23.79 -1.81 9.58
C LEU A 154 23.31 -0.51 10.24
N ASP A 155 23.78 0.64 9.75
CA ASP A 155 23.29 1.95 10.19
C ASP A 155 21.83 2.16 9.75
N GLY A 156 20.89 2.27 10.70
CA GLY A 156 19.46 2.30 10.40
C GLY A 156 19.07 3.38 9.38
N TRP A 157 19.29 4.65 9.73
CA TRP A 157 18.80 5.78 8.91
C TRP A 157 19.67 6.04 7.69
N GLY A 158 21.00 5.92 7.77
CA GLY A 158 21.88 6.10 6.62
C GLY A 158 21.66 5.00 5.59
N THR A 159 21.56 3.73 6.00
CA THR A 159 21.24 2.64 5.06
C THR A 159 19.85 2.79 4.46
N TRP A 160 18.83 3.14 5.26
CA TRP A 160 17.48 3.37 4.73
C TRP A 160 17.46 4.47 3.66
N LYS A 161 18.16 5.59 3.88
CA LYS A 161 18.27 6.68 2.89
C LYS A 161 19.02 6.23 1.63
N ALA A 162 20.14 5.53 1.81
CA ALA A 162 20.96 5.04 0.70
C ALA A 162 20.18 4.04 -0.18
N VAL A 163 19.50 3.05 0.43
CA VAL A 163 18.71 2.03 -0.27
C VAL A 163 17.55 2.67 -1.03
N ASN A 164 16.79 3.59 -0.43
CA ASN A 164 15.68 4.25 -1.12
C ASN A 164 16.13 5.22 -2.23
N ALA A 165 17.40 5.61 -2.25
CA ALA A 165 17.99 6.39 -3.32
C ALA A 165 18.49 5.52 -4.50
N THR A 166 18.63 4.20 -4.36
CA THR A 166 19.18 3.37 -5.45
C THR A 166 18.21 3.25 -6.63
N PRO A 167 18.71 3.14 -7.88
CA PRO A 167 17.88 2.95 -9.05
C PRO A 167 16.98 1.72 -8.97
N GLU A 168 17.47 0.62 -8.39
CA GLU A 168 16.75 -0.66 -8.27
C GLU A 168 15.55 -0.52 -7.34
N ARG A 169 15.73 0.12 -6.18
CA ARG A 169 14.63 0.36 -5.24
C ARG A 169 13.59 1.31 -5.82
N GLN A 170 14.03 2.32 -6.57
CA GLN A 170 13.13 3.22 -7.28
C GLN A 170 12.37 2.50 -8.41
N ALA A 171 13.01 1.60 -9.14
CA ALA A 171 12.36 0.79 -10.18
C ALA A 171 11.25 -0.08 -9.60
N ILE A 172 11.51 -0.77 -8.48
CA ILE A 172 10.47 -1.56 -7.78
C ILE A 172 9.32 -0.66 -7.33
N ARG A 173 9.60 0.52 -6.77
CA ARG A 173 8.54 1.48 -6.41
C ARG A 173 7.69 1.86 -7.63
N HIS A 174 8.35 2.19 -8.74
CA HIS A 174 7.69 2.61 -9.97
C HIS A 174 6.79 1.50 -10.52
N GLU A 175 7.27 0.26 -10.53
CA GLU A 175 6.51 -0.90 -10.95
C GLU A 175 5.31 -1.16 -10.02
N ALA A 176 5.54 -1.15 -8.70
CA ALA A 176 4.51 -1.40 -7.67
C ALA A 176 3.38 -0.36 -7.66
N THR A 177 3.69 0.89 -8.01
CA THR A 177 2.73 2.01 -7.91
C THR A 177 2.05 2.36 -9.23
N ARG A 178 2.54 1.83 -10.36
CA ARG A 178 1.97 2.08 -11.68
C ARG A 178 0.52 1.57 -11.80
N PRO A 179 0.16 0.35 -11.34
CA PRO A 179 -1.22 -0.13 -11.36
C PRO A 179 -2.19 0.79 -10.60
N VAL A 180 -1.74 1.41 -9.49
CA VAL A 180 -2.54 2.39 -8.74
C VAL A 180 -2.86 3.60 -9.62
N LEU A 181 -1.88 4.16 -10.33
CA LEU A 181 -2.12 5.28 -11.24
C LEU A 181 -3.04 4.87 -12.40
N GLU A 182 -2.86 3.68 -12.95
CA GLU A 182 -3.70 3.15 -14.03
C GLU A 182 -5.16 2.99 -13.59
N ALA A 183 -5.40 2.47 -12.38
CA ALA A 183 -6.73 2.39 -11.79
C ALA A 183 -7.37 3.79 -11.62
N LEU A 184 -6.60 4.77 -11.17
CA LEU A 184 -7.06 6.16 -11.04
C LEU A 184 -7.36 6.81 -12.39
N GLN A 185 -6.58 6.48 -13.42
CA GLN A 185 -6.82 6.94 -14.78
C GLN A 185 -8.06 6.29 -15.40
N ALA A 186 -8.27 4.99 -15.16
CA ALA A 186 -9.46 4.26 -15.58
C ALA A 186 -10.73 4.82 -14.92
N ALA A 187 -10.65 5.18 -13.63
CA ALA A 187 -11.74 5.78 -12.88
C ALA A 187 -11.96 7.29 -13.13
N GLY A 188 -11.19 7.92 -14.02
CA GLY A 188 -11.31 9.36 -14.31
C GLY A 188 -10.88 10.29 -13.16
N VAL A 189 -10.11 9.77 -12.20
CA VAL A 189 -9.56 10.52 -11.06
C VAL A 189 -8.40 11.41 -11.51
N VAL A 190 -7.52 10.83 -12.31
CA VAL A 190 -6.31 11.43 -12.87
C VAL A 190 -6.36 11.41 -14.39
N SER A 191 -5.88 12.47 -15.04
CA SER A 191 -5.79 12.53 -16.50
C SER A 191 -4.74 11.54 -17.02
N LYS A 192 -5.11 10.75 -18.05
CA LYS A 192 -4.18 9.89 -18.79
C LYS A 192 -3.09 10.69 -19.49
N ARG A 193 -3.44 11.84 -20.07
CA ARG A 193 -2.51 12.67 -20.87
C ARG A 193 -1.57 13.51 -20.02
N ARG A 194 -2.05 13.99 -18.88
CA ARG A 194 -1.33 14.94 -18.01
C ARG A 194 -1.56 14.60 -16.53
N PRO A 195 -1.01 13.48 -16.04
CA PRO A 195 -1.08 13.16 -14.62
C PRO A 195 -0.35 14.23 -13.78
N PRO A 196 -0.84 14.57 -12.57
CA PRO A 196 -0.16 15.49 -11.68
C PRO A 196 1.31 15.10 -11.45
N THR A 197 2.19 16.09 -11.28
CA THR A 197 3.62 15.85 -11.10
C THR A 197 3.94 14.92 -9.94
N ALA A 198 3.16 14.97 -8.84
CA ALA A 198 3.34 14.08 -7.70
C ALA A 198 3.12 12.60 -8.08
N TRP A 199 2.12 12.30 -8.91
CA TRP A 199 1.86 10.96 -9.45
C TRP A 199 2.96 10.51 -10.41
N ARG A 200 3.45 11.39 -11.30
CA ARG A 200 4.58 11.08 -12.20
C ARG A 200 5.85 10.73 -11.42
N ARG A 201 6.16 11.50 -10.37
CA ARG A 201 7.32 11.21 -9.50
C ARG A 201 7.18 9.90 -8.72
N LEU A 202 5.95 9.49 -8.42
CA LEU A 202 5.69 8.24 -7.70
C LEU A 202 5.97 7.03 -8.59
N VAL A 203 5.45 7.03 -9.82
CA VAL A 203 5.49 5.87 -10.74
C VAL A 203 6.67 5.91 -11.73
N GLY A 204 7.51 6.94 -11.66
CA GLY A 204 8.52 7.24 -12.67
C GLY A 204 7.90 7.93 -13.89
N ASP A 205 8.73 8.59 -14.71
CA ASP A 205 8.23 9.16 -15.95
C ASP A 205 7.64 8.03 -16.83
N LEU A 206 6.40 8.23 -17.28
CA LEU A 206 5.73 7.36 -18.22
C LEU A 206 6.39 7.60 -19.59
N THR A 207 7.39 6.79 -19.95
CA THR A 207 7.90 6.73 -21.33
C THR A 207 6.83 6.18 -22.27
#